data_AF-A0A2N1RXW0-F1
#
_entry.id   AF-A0A2N1RXW0-F1
#
_cell.length_a   1.000
_cell.length_b   1.000
_cell.length_c   1.000
_cell.angle_alpha   90.00
_cell.angle_beta   90.00
_cell.angle_gamma   90.00
#
_symmetry.space_group_name_H-M   'P 1'
#
loop_
_entity.id
_entity.type
_entity.pdbx_description
1 polymer ?
#
loop_
_entity_poly.entity_id
_entity_poly.type
_entity_poly.pdbx_seq_one_letter_code
_entity_poly.pdbx_strand_id
1 'polypeptide(L)' 'MIIPLDKLLTLNTNKYIFTKGVMKAVDLVGNIKNYPEADLNWKVVPNVLKLALDGEVTLVFNHEGEII' A
#
# COMPACT_ATOMS: atom_id res chain seq x y z
N MET A 1 -11.64 -1.82 9.98
CA MET A 1 -10.98 -0.75 9.20
C MET A 1 -11.86 -0.38 8.03
N ILE A 2 -12.16 0.91 7.86
CA ILE A 2 -12.93 1.45 6.74
C ILE A 2 -11.98 2.38 6.00
N ILE A 3 -11.73 2.11 4.71
CA ILE A 3 -10.93 2.96 3.84
C ILE A 3 -11.90 3.69 2.89
N PRO A 4 -11.89 5.03 2.82
CA PRO A 4 -12.72 5.77 1.88
C PRO A 4 -12.39 5.40 0.43
N LEU A 5 -13.43 5.23 -0.41
CA LEU A 5 -13.26 4.79 -1.79
C LEU A 5 -12.46 5.80 -2.63
N ASP A 6 -12.66 7.09 -2.39
CA ASP A 6 -11.90 8.19 -3.01
C ASP A 6 -10.38 8.08 -2.73
N LYS A 7 -9.99 7.65 -1.53
CA LYS A 7 -8.59 7.41 -1.18
C LYS A 7 -7.99 6.19 -1.89
N LEU A 8 -8.80 5.17 -2.16
CA LEU A 8 -8.38 4.01 -2.96
C LEU A 8 -8.24 4.36 -4.44
N LEU A 9 -9.05 5.30 -4.91
CA LEU A 9 -9.08 5.72 -6.32
C LEU A 9 -8.03 6.78 -6.64
N THR A 10 -7.54 7.56 -5.68
CA THR A 10 -6.56 8.62 -5.99
C THR A 10 -5.56 8.82 -4.86
N LEU A 11 -4.41 8.13 -4.95
CA LEU A 11 -3.20 8.60 -4.28
C LEU A 11 -2.52 9.59 -5.24
N ASN A 12 -2.70 10.88 -4.98
CA ASN A 12 -2.00 12.01 -5.60
C ASN A 12 -2.28 12.38 -7.08
N THR A 13 -2.85 11.50 -7.93
CA THR A 13 -3.40 11.83 -9.29
C THR A 13 -3.72 10.59 -10.16
N ASN A 14 -3.07 9.44 -9.94
CA ASN A 14 -3.21 8.26 -10.81
C ASN A 14 -3.57 6.96 -10.04
N LYS A 15 -4.79 6.47 -10.28
CA LYS A 15 -5.41 5.31 -9.62
C LYS A 15 -4.75 3.96 -9.89
N TYR A 16 -4.17 3.79 -11.08
CA TYR A 16 -3.62 2.51 -11.52
C TYR A 16 -2.22 2.29 -10.95
N ILE A 17 -1.44 3.37 -10.85
CA ILE A 17 -0.10 3.38 -10.26
C ILE A 17 -0.18 3.02 -8.77
N PHE A 18 -1.12 3.61 -8.04
CA PHE A 18 -1.33 3.29 -6.62
C PHE A 18 -1.68 1.83 -6.38
N THR A 19 -2.69 1.30 -7.08
CA THR A 19 -3.13 -0.09 -6.89
C THR A 19 -2.00 -1.08 -7.18
N LYS A 20 -1.27 -0.92 -8.30
CA LYS A 20 -0.11 -1.75 -8.63
C LYS A 20 0.98 -1.64 -7.56
N GLY A 21 1.23 -0.41 -7.11
CA GLY A 21 2.09 -0.03 -5.99
C GLY A 21 1.87 -0.87 -4.75
N VAL A 22 0.65 -0.77 -4.24
CA VAL A 22 0.26 -1.40 -2.98
C VAL A 22 0.25 -2.92 -3.07
N MET A 23 -0.15 -3.50 -4.20
CA MET A 23 -0.10 -4.96 -4.35
C MET A 23 1.33 -5.50 -4.31
N LYS A 24 2.31 -4.81 -4.90
CA LYS A 24 3.71 -5.23 -4.77
C LYS A 24 4.26 -5.00 -3.36
N ALA A 25 3.79 -3.98 -2.65
CA ALA A 25 4.12 -3.79 -1.23
C ALA A 25 3.53 -4.89 -0.33
N VAL A 26 2.39 -5.47 -0.70
CA VAL A 26 1.81 -6.64 -0.03
C VAL A 26 2.71 -7.87 -0.16
N ASP A 27 3.33 -8.08 -1.33
CA ASP A 27 4.30 -9.18 -1.51
C ASP A 27 5.56 -8.98 -0.64
N LEU A 28 5.90 -7.72 -0.33
CA LEU A 28 7.06 -7.31 0.46
C LEU A 28 6.72 -7.04 1.93
N VAL A 29 5.60 -7.58 2.43
CA VAL A 29 5.07 -7.24 3.75
C VAL A 29 6.06 -7.49 4.91
N GLY A 30 6.90 -8.53 4.80
CA GLY A 30 7.94 -8.82 5.79
C GLY A 30 9.07 -7.78 5.88
N ASN A 31 9.14 -6.84 4.93
CA ASN A 31 10.11 -5.74 4.93
C ASN A 31 9.50 -4.44 5.48
N ILE A 32 8.22 -4.42 5.85
CA ILE A 32 7.52 -3.24 6.34
C ILE A 32 7.71 -3.13 7.86
N LYS A 33 8.54 -2.17 8.29
CA LYS A 33 8.93 -1.96 9.70
C LYS A 33 7.78 -1.92 10.71
N ASN A 34 6.67 -1.28 10.36
CA ASN A 34 5.54 -1.03 11.27
C ASN A 34 4.33 -1.92 10.96
N TYR A 35 4.55 -3.04 10.26
CA TYR A 35 3.49 -3.98 9.99
C TYR A 35 3.08 -4.71 11.28
N PRO A 36 1.78 -4.77 11.63
CA PRO A 36 1.34 -5.22 12.95
C PRO A 36 1.42 -6.75 13.08
N GLU A 37 2.64 -7.28 13.34
CA GLU A 37 2.93 -8.70 13.16
C GLU A 37 2.18 -9.68 14.09
N ALA A 38 1.66 -9.15 15.19
CA ALA A 38 1.05 -9.93 16.26
C ALA A 38 -0.47 -10.10 16.14
N ASP A 39 -1.12 -9.42 15.18
CA ASP A 39 -2.59 -9.45 15.06
C ASP A 39 -3.08 -10.58 14.14
N LEU A 40 -3.33 -11.75 14.74
CA LEU A 40 -3.76 -12.98 14.06
C LEU A 40 -5.05 -12.86 13.23
N ASN A 41 -5.83 -11.77 13.34
CA ASN A 41 -7.05 -11.52 12.56
C ASN A 41 -6.79 -10.89 11.18
N TRP A 42 -5.61 -11.13 10.61
CA TRP A 42 -5.00 -10.24 9.64
C TRP A 42 -5.77 -10.04 8.34
N LYS A 43 -6.03 -8.77 8.04
CA LYS A 43 -6.33 -8.31 6.70
C LYS A 43 -5.09 -7.64 6.12
N VAL A 44 -4.17 -8.45 5.59
CA VAL A 44 -2.87 -8.03 5.03
C VAL A 44 -3.03 -6.83 4.09
N VAL A 45 -3.84 -7.01 3.06
CA VAL A 45 -4.06 -6.01 2.01
C VAL A 45 -4.60 -4.69 2.58
N PRO A 46 -5.68 -4.68 3.40
CA PRO A 46 -6.13 -3.46 4.05
C PRO A 46 -5.06 -2.76 4.91
N ASN A 47 -4.23 -3.49 5.64
CA ASN A 47 -3.19 -2.86 6.49
C ASN A 47 -2.11 -2.18 5.65
N VAL A 48 -1.64 -2.83 4.57
CA VAL A 48 -0.67 -2.21 3.65
C VAL A 48 -1.28 -1.00 2.95
N LEU A 49 -2.56 -1.05 2.55
CA LEU A 49 -3.28 0.10 2.01
C LEU A 49 -3.30 1.27 2.99
N LYS A 50 -3.58 1.00 4.27
CA LYS A 50 -3.57 2.03 5.31
C LYS A 50 -2.17 2.63 5.47
N LEU A 51 -1.13 1.81 5.56
CA LEU A 51 0.26 2.28 5.69
C LEU A 51 0.70 3.12 4.49
N ALA A 52 0.29 2.75 3.27
CA ALA A 52 0.56 3.56 2.07
C ALA A 52 -0.21 4.89 2.07
N LEU A 53 -1.47 4.89 2.55
CA LEU A 53 -2.27 6.11 2.70
C LEU A 53 -1.76 7.05 3.79
N ASP A 54 -1.20 6.49 4.86
CA ASP A 54 -0.61 7.23 5.98
C ASP A 54 0.83 7.69 5.66
N GLY A 55 1.37 7.33 4.49
CA GLY A 55 2.72 7.72 4.04
C GLY A 55 3.86 6.88 4.64
N GLU A 56 3.54 5.82 5.37
CA GLU A 56 4.52 4.92 5.98
C GLU A 56 5.12 3.91 4.99
N VAL A 57 4.42 3.67 3.86
CA VAL A 57 4.95 2.93 2.72
C VAL A 57 5.09 3.90 1.55
N THR A 58 6.34 4.19 1.19
CA THR A 58 6.64 5.00 0.00
C THR A 58 6.72 4.10 -1.23
N LEU A 59 5.91 4.39 -2.23
CA LEU A 59 5.91 3.68 -3.51
C LEU A 59 6.77 4.46 -4.51
N VAL A 60 7.96 3.95 -4.82
CA VAL A 60 8.86 4.55 -5.81
C VAL A 60 8.66 3.83 -7.14
N PHE A 61 8.40 4.59 -8.20
CA PHE A 61 8.21 4.05 -9.54
C PHE A 61 9.33 4.53 -10.47
N ASN A 62 9.84 3.65 -11.32
CA ASN A 62 10.74 4.03 -12.41
C ASN A 62 9.95 4.68 -13.57
N HIS A 63 10.65 5.18 -14.59
CA HIS A 63 10.03 5.80 -15.78
C HIS A 63 9.14 4.85 -16.59
N GLU A 64 9.26 3.54 -16.38
CA GLU A 64 8.47 2.49 -17.02
C GLU A 64 7.21 2.11 -16.20
N GLY A 65 7.00 2.75 -15.04
CA GLY A 65 5.87 2.47 -14.15
C GLY A 65 6.02 1.17 -13.35
N GLU A 66 7.25 0.70 -13.17
CA GLU A 66 7.59 -0.42 -12.28
C GLU A 66 8.03 0.09 -10.91
N ILE A 67 7.66 -0.64 -9.86
CA ILE A 67 8.03 -0.31 -8.48
C ILE A 67 9.43 -0.84 -8.22
N ILE A 68 10.31 0.01 -7.71
CA ILE A 68 11.71 -0.26 -7.40
C ILE A 68 11.97 -0.20 -5.90
#